data_AF-A0A3B9UVN9-F1
#
_entry.id   AF-A0A3B9UVN9-F1
#
_cell.length_a   1.000
_cell.length_b   1.000
_cell.length_c   1.000
_cell.angle_alpha   90.00
_cell.angle_beta   90.00
_cell.angle_gamma   90.00
#
_symmetry.space_group_name_H-M   'P 1'
#
loop_
_entity.id
_entity.type
_entity.pdbx_description
1 polymer ?
#
loop_
_entity_poly.entity_id
_entity_poly.type
_entity_poly.pdbx_seq_one_letter_code
_entity_poly.pdbx_strand_id
1 'polypeptide(L)'
;EEQLKQMLKNIKSKGSKLVVTKCYADVRAYKREIKEYLESVLAFMYSVKKDISFWQTQYFITVETVDKKLEELTEMLLNEEKETLNIASTIDEITGLIVDIYK
;
A
#
# COMPACT_ATOMS: atom_id res chain seq x y z
N GLU A 1 -4.33 -7.50 -15.37
CA GLU A 1 -2.89 -7.14 -15.40
C GLU A 1 -2.65 -5.63 -15.58
N GLU A 2 -2.98 -5.04 -16.73
CA GLU A 2 -2.69 -3.62 -17.02
C GLU A 2 -3.36 -2.65 -16.03
N GLN A 3 -4.59 -2.95 -15.61
CA GLN A 3 -5.28 -2.19 -14.56
C GLN A 3 -4.47 -2.16 -13.24
N LEU A 4 -3.90 -3.28 -12.81
CA LEU A 4 -3.10 -3.36 -11.58
C LEU A 4 -1.81 -2.54 -11.71
N LYS A 5 -1.17 -2.55 -12.88
CA LYS A 5 -0.01 -1.69 -13.18
C LYS A 5 -0.38 -0.21 -13.11
N GLN A 6 -1.57 0.17 -13.60
CA GLN A 6 -2.04 1.55 -13.51
C GLN A 6 -2.36 1.96 -12.07
N MET A 7 -2.99 1.08 -11.29
CA MET A 7 -3.24 1.32 -9.86
C MET A 7 -1.93 1.51 -9.09
N LEU A 8 -0.92 0.67 -9.34
CA LEU A 8 0.43 0.85 -8.76
C LEU A 8 1.05 2.20 -9.11
N LYS A 9 0.94 2.67 -10.36
CA LYS A 9 1.41 4.00 -10.75
C LYS A 9 0.69 5.11 -9.98
N ASN A 10 -0.63 4.99 -9.84
CA ASN A 10 -1.43 5.95 -9.08
C ASN A 10 -1.03 5.97 -7.59
N ILE A 11 -0.85 4.79 -6.97
CA ILE A 11 -0.39 4.67 -5.58
C ILE A 11 0.96 5.38 -5.40
N LYS A 12 1.94 5.09 -6.26
CA LYS A 12 3.26 5.75 -6.23
C LYS A 12 3.15 7.27 -6.30
N SER A 13 2.34 7.78 -7.23
CA SER A 13 2.10 9.21 -7.37
C SER A 13 1.50 9.84 -6.10
N LYS A 14 0.50 9.18 -5.49
CA LYS A 14 -0.09 9.66 -4.23
C LYS A 14 0.88 9.57 -3.05
N GLY A 15 1.71 8.53 -2.99
CA GLY A 15 2.78 8.40 -2.01
C GLY A 15 3.76 9.57 -2.10
N SER A 16 4.27 9.86 -3.30
CA SER A 16 5.16 11.02 -3.51
C SER A 16 4.51 12.34 -3.13
N LYS A 17 3.22 12.53 -3.46
CA LYS A 17 2.48 13.72 -3.04
C LYS A 17 2.39 13.82 -1.52
N LEU A 18 2.08 12.72 -0.84
CA LEU A 18 1.94 12.69 0.62
C LEU A 18 3.24 13.04 1.34
N VAL A 19 4.40 12.61 0.84
CA VAL A 19 5.71 13.01 1.40
C VAL A 19 5.86 14.53 1.43
N VAL A 20 5.38 15.22 0.39
CA VAL A 20 5.50 16.68 0.25
C VAL A 20 4.45 17.40 1.07
N THR A 21 3.18 17.00 0.98
CA THR A 21 2.08 17.73 1.58
C THR A 21 1.92 17.47 3.07
N LYS A 22 2.28 16.26 3.52
CA LYS A 22 2.09 15.78 4.89
C LYS A 22 0.70 16.11 5.43
N CYS A 23 -0.31 15.94 4.56
CA CYS A 23 -1.69 16.27 4.88
C CYS A 23 -2.48 14.99 5.16
N TYR A 24 -3.30 15.01 6.22
CA TYR A 24 -4.18 13.90 6.57
C TYR A 24 -5.12 13.48 5.42
N ALA A 25 -5.57 14.43 4.61
CA ALA A 25 -6.40 14.14 3.44
C ALA A 25 -5.66 13.27 2.40
N ASP A 26 -4.36 13.52 2.20
CA ASP A 26 -3.53 12.73 1.28
C ASP A 26 -3.22 11.35 1.87
N VAL A 27 -3.05 11.20 3.19
CA VAL A 27 -2.93 9.90 3.86
C VAL A 27 -4.18 9.06 3.61
N ARG A 28 -5.36 9.65 3.83
CA ARG A 28 -6.64 8.97 3.61
C ARG A 28 -6.78 8.54 2.15
N ALA A 29 -6.39 9.39 1.21
CA ALA A 29 -6.41 9.08 -0.20
C ALA A 29 -5.42 7.97 -0.58
N TYR A 30 -4.25 7.92 0.04
CA TYR A 30 -3.23 6.88 -0.15
C TYR A 30 -3.70 5.53 0.40
N LYS A 31 -4.21 5.49 1.64
CA LYS A 31 -4.82 4.30 2.26
C LYS A 31 -5.91 3.69 1.38
N ARG A 32 -6.79 4.54 0.82
CA ARG A 32 -7.89 4.07 -0.02
C ARG A 32 -7.39 3.37 -1.29
N GLU A 33 -6.42 3.94 -1.99
CA GLU A 33 -5.89 3.31 -3.22
C GLU A 33 -5.18 1.98 -2.92
N ILE A 34 -4.45 1.89 -1.80
CA ILE A 34 -3.82 0.64 -1.40
C ILE A 34 -4.88 -0.43 -1.14
N LYS A 35 -5.95 -0.08 -0.42
CA LYS A 35 -7.07 -1.00 -0.18
C LYS A 35 -7.67 -1.51 -1.50
N GLU A 36 -8.03 -0.59 -2.40
CA GLU A 36 -8.62 -0.92 -3.70
C GLU A 36 -7.68 -1.81 -4.54
N TYR A 37 -6.37 -1.55 -4.48
CA TYR A 37 -5.36 -2.37 -5.15
C TYR A 37 -5.26 -3.78 -4.57
N LEU A 38 -5.19 -3.92 -3.25
CA LEU A 38 -5.12 -5.22 -2.58
C LEU A 38 -6.36 -6.06 -2.90
N GLU A 39 -7.56 -5.47 -2.83
CA GLU A 39 -8.82 -6.13 -3.24
C GLU A 39 -8.78 -6.60 -4.70
N SER A 40 -8.25 -5.77 -5.60
CA SER A 40 -8.11 -6.10 -7.03
C SER A 40 -7.10 -7.21 -7.28
N VAL A 41 -5.98 -7.24 -6.53
CA VAL A 41 -4.98 -8.29 -6.60
C VAL A 41 -5.55 -9.62 -6.11
N LEU A 42 -6.31 -9.61 -5.02
CA LEU A 42 -6.99 -10.80 -4.51
C LEU A 42 -7.96 -11.37 -5.55
N ALA A 43 -8.82 -10.52 -6.11
CA ALA A 43 -9.77 -10.92 -7.16
C ALA A 43 -9.04 -11.50 -8.40
N PHE A 44 -7.92 -10.88 -8.80
CA PHE A 44 -7.10 -11.37 -9.89
C PHE A 44 -6.51 -12.75 -9.59
N MET A 45 -5.95 -12.99 -8.39
CA MET A 45 -5.43 -14.30 -7.99
C MET A 45 -6.48 -15.40 -8.09
N TYR A 46 -7.69 -15.16 -7.57
CA TYR A 46 -8.82 -16.11 -7.67
C TYR A 46 -9.23 -16.38 -9.12
N SER A 47 -9.10 -15.40 -10.01
CA SER A 47 -9.44 -15.58 -11.43
C SER A 47 -8.43 -16.44 -12.20
N VAL A 48 -7.18 -16.50 -11.77
CA VAL A 48 -6.07 -17.12 -12.51
C VAL A 48 -5.76 -18.54 -12.04
N LYS A 49 -5.91 -18.86 -10.74
CA LYS A 49 -5.46 -20.15 -10.17
C LYS A 49 -6.60 -20.93 -9.52
N LYS A 50 -6.66 -22.25 -9.82
CA LYS A 50 -7.57 -23.21 -9.16
C LYS A 50 -7.12 -23.64 -7.76
N ASP A 51 -5.82 -23.55 -7.46
CA ASP A 51 -5.26 -23.83 -6.13
C ASP A 51 -4.37 -22.66 -5.70
N ILE A 52 -4.84 -21.91 -4.71
CA ILE A 52 -4.22 -20.66 -4.24
C ILE A 52 -3.79 -20.72 -2.78
N SER A 53 -3.97 -21.84 -2.09
CA SER A 53 -3.95 -21.91 -0.62
C SER A 53 -2.66 -21.33 -0.01
N PHE A 54 -1.49 -21.64 -0.60
CA PHE A 54 -0.21 -21.07 -0.17
C PHE A 54 -0.09 -19.56 -0.41
N TRP A 55 -0.47 -19.11 -1.62
CA TRP A 55 -0.42 -17.70 -2.03
C TRP A 55 -1.40 -16.84 -1.23
N GLN A 56 -2.55 -17.40 -0.86
CA GLN A 56 -3.56 -16.76 -0.04
C GLN A 56 -3.04 -16.46 1.37
N THR A 57 -2.36 -17.42 2.00
CA THR A 57 -1.72 -17.20 3.32
C THR A 57 -0.69 -16.07 3.23
N GLN A 58 0.21 -16.12 2.24
CA GLN A 58 1.23 -15.09 2.07
C GLN A 58 0.61 -13.71 1.81
N TYR A 59 -0.43 -13.64 0.98
CA TYR A 59 -1.18 -12.41 0.71
C TYR A 59 -1.70 -11.79 2.01
N PHE A 60 -2.37 -12.55 2.87
CA PHE A 60 -2.94 -12.00 4.10
C PHE A 60 -1.87 -11.53 5.09
N ILE A 61 -0.73 -12.23 5.19
CA ILE A 61 0.41 -11.79 6.00
C ILE A 61 0.94 -10.45 5.49
N THR A 62 1.07 -10.29 4.17
CA THR A 62 1.52 -9.03 3.59
C THR A 62 0.49 -7.92 3.79
N VAL A 63 -0.80 -8.19 3.64
CA VAL A 63 -1.88 -7.23 3.92
C VAL A 63 -1.82 -6.74 5.37
N GLU A 64 -1.67 -7.64 6.34
CA GLU A 64 -1.55 -7.28 7.75
C GLU A 64 -0.32 -6.38 8.01
N THR A 65 0.80 -6.68 7.36
CA THR A 65 2.02 -5.88 7.47
C THR A 65 1.83 -4.48 6.86
N VAL A 66 1.17 -4.39 5.70
CA VAL A 66 0.85 -3.13 5.04
C VAL A 66 -0.10 -2.29 5.89
N ASP A 67 -1.10 -2.90 6.52
CA ASP A 67 -2.05 -2.21 7.39
C ASP A 67 -1.36 -1.56 8.60
N LYS A 68 -0.50 -2.32 9.30
CA LYS A 68 0.34 -1.80 10.40
C LYS A 68 1.20 -0.62 9.95
N LYS A 69 1.82 -0.70 8.77
CA LYS A 69 2.63 0.40 8.21
C LYS A 69 1.79 1.64 7.87
N LEU A 70 0.54 1.46 7.42
CA LEU A 70 -0.39 2.56 7.17
C LEU A 70 -0.89 3.21 8.47
N GLU A 71 -1.00 2.45 9.56
CA GLU A 71 -1.23 2.98 10.91
C GLU A 71 -0.03 3.79 11.39
N GLU A 72 1.18 3.22 11.33
CA GLU A 72 2.44 3.91 11.66
C GLU A 72 2.53 5.25 10.91
N LEU A 73 2.28 5.24 9.60
CA LEU A 73 2.26 6.45 8.76
C LEU A 73 1.27 7.49 9.27
N THR A 74 0.09 7.07 9.73
CA THR A 74 -0.93 8.00 10.27
C THR A 74 -0.48 8.61 11.59
N GLU A 75 0.08 7.80 12.47
CA GLU A 75 0.65 8.27 13.72
C GLU A 75 1.82 9.23 13.48
N MET A 76 2.64 9.01 12.45
CA MET A 76 3.73 9.93 12.10
C MET A 76 3.23 11.32 11.72
N LEU A 77 2.06 11.41 11.08
CA LEU A 77 1.45 12.69 10.73
C LEU A 77 0.77 13.40 11.90
N LEU A 78 0.29 12.65 12.89
CA LEU A 78 -0.29 13.22 14.11
C LEU A 78 0.78 13.71 15.08
N ASN A 79 1.95 13.06 15.08
CA ASN A 79 3.09 13.45 15.88
C ASN A 79 3.93 14.48 15.10
N GLU A 80 3.70 15.76 15.38
CA GLU A 80 4.35 16.91 14.70
C GLU A 80 5.90 16.92 14.77
N GLU A 81 6.50 16.05 15.60
CA GLU A 81 7.96 15.90 15.76
C GLU A 81 8.63 14.91 14.79
N LYS A 82 7.89 14.17 13.94
CA LYS A 82 8.53 13.17 13.05
C LYS A 82 9.09 13.77 11.75
N GLU A 83 10.34 13.41 11.44
CA GLU A 83 11.07 13.87 10.26
C GLU A 83 10.45 13.40 8.93
N THR A 84 10.54 14.24 7.87
CA THR A 84 10.12 13.92 6.49
C THR A 84 10.71 12.59 5.99
N LEU A 85 11.93 12.28 6.42
CA LEU A 85 12.66 11.07 6.00
C LEU A 85 11.97 9.79 6.50
N ASN A 86 11.31 9.84 7.65
CA ASN A 86 10.56 8.70 8.18
C ASN A 86 9.29 8.43 7.36
N ILE A 87 8.58 9.49 6.96
CA ILE A 87 7.37 9.36 6.11
C ILE A 87 7.71 8.76 4.74
N ALA A 88 8.78 9.26 4.10
CA ALA A 88 9.22 8.74 2.80
C ALA A 88 9.60 7.27 2.87
N SER A 89 10.42 6.90 3.87
CA SER A 89 10.84 5.51 4.08
C SER A 89 9.65 4.58 4.30
N THR A 90 8.67 4.96 5.13
CA THR A 90 7.46 4.16 5.36
C THR A 90 6.63 3.99 4.08
N ILE A 91 6.51 5.04 3.25
CA ILE A 91 5.80 4.96 1.97
C ILE A 91 6.50 4.02 0.98
N ASP A 92 7.84 4.05 0.95
CA ASP A 92 8.64 3.16 0.11
C ASP A 92 8.53 1.69 0.55
N GLU A 93 8.57 1.43 1.86
CA GLU A 93 8.33 0.09 2.43
C GLU A 93 6.96 -0.45 2.02
N ILE A 94 5.90 0.34 2.21
CA ILE A 94 4.54 -0.03 1.79
C ILE A 94 4.49 -0.33 0.29
N THR A 95 5.13 0.52 -0.52
CA THR A 95 5.17 0.36 -1.98
C THR A 95 5.90 -0.92 -2.38
N GLY A 96 6.99 -1.26 -1.70
CA GLY A 96 7.72 -2.53 -1.91
C GLY A 96 6.84 -3.74 -1.62
N LEU A 97 6.20 -3.76 -0.45
CA LEU A 97 5.32 -4.85 -0.03
C LEU A 97 4.19 -5.11 -1.05
N ILE A 98 3.49 -4.08 -1.51
CA ILE A 98 2.37 -4.25 -2.44
C ILE A 98 2.81 -4.62 -3.87
N VAL A 99 4.03 -4.28 -4.26
CA VAL A 99 4.63 -4.72 -5.53
C VAL A 99 4.96 -6.20 -5.48
N ASP A 100 5.45 -6.68 -4.34
CA ASP A 100 5.84 -8.08 -4.16
C ASP A 100 4.65 -9.03 -4.14
N ILE A 101 3.45 -8.59 -3.72
CA ILE A 101 2.22 -9.41 -3.80
C ILE A 101 1.84 -9.74 -5.26
N TYR A 102 2.14 -8.82 -6.17
CA TYR A 102 1.74 -8.96 -7.58
C TYR A 102 2.77 -9.70 -8.45
N LYS A 103 4.03 -9.77 -8.01
CA LYS A 103 5.08 -10.54 -8.69
C LYS A 103 4.93 -12.04 -8.49
#